data_AF-A0A7C2ZH00-F1
#
_entry.id   AF-A0A7C2ZH00-F1
#
_cell.length_a   1.000
_cell.length_b   1.000
_cell.length_c   1.000
_cell.angle_alpha   90.00
_cell.angle_beta   90.00
_cell.angle_gamma   90.00
#
_symmetry.space_group_name_H-M   'P 1'
#
loop_
_entity.id
_entity.type
_entity.pdbx_description
1 polymer ?
#
loop_
_entity_poly.entity_id
_entity_poly.type
_entity_poly.pdbx_seq_one_letter_code
_entity_poly.pdbx_strand_id
1 'polypeptide(L)'
;MKKEKLTFLAFISGVVTFGMLAYAQKASKDIITPEEARQYFSPITQDIIDSPQNPVTPAKAELGKMLFHDAGLSKTGNMSCNTCHNLANYGVLNIPKEIGNKGQVGIYNIPTVYNVGFNTVILWEVRFKSVEEQANRPILNPIQGAMPNGEAVVRLLESMSGYRELFAKAFPNEEKPITFENVGKAIAAFERTLITPSRFDKFLMGDTRALTAEEKKGLKLFIEKGCVSCHNGVGVGGGMAQKMGIVKPYNSTSPSKGKYDVTKNPEDMYIFKVPSLRNVERTAPYFHDGQVWNLEEAVRIMADIQLGIQLKDDEVKAIVAFLKSLTGEIPRHALTLPVLPPSTDKTPRPSID
;
A
#
# COMPACT_ATOMS: atom_id res chain seq x y z
N MET A 1 -8.16 -85.03 -25.72
CA MET A 1 -7.98 -83.80 -26.51
C MET A 1 -8.70 -82.63 -25.82
N LYS A 2 -7.95 -81.53 -25.58
CA LYS A 2 -8.30 -80.09 -25.34
C LYS A 2 -9.51 -79.76 -24.43
N LYS A 3 -9.33 -79.27 -23.19
CA LYS A 3 -9.06 -77.87 -22.76
C LYS A 3 -9.94 -76.82 -23.47
N GLU A 4 -10.75 -76.07 -22.71
CA GLU A 4 -10.52 -74.62 -22.51
C GLU A 4 -11.39 -74.00 -21.40
N LYS A 5 -10.73 -73.11 -20.66
CA LYS A 5 -11.26 -72.21 -19.62
C LYS A 5 -11.54 -70.86 -20.31
N LEU A 6 -12.63 -70.16 -19.96
CA LEU A 6 -12.57 -68.70 -19.82
C LEU A 6 -13.76 -68.16 -19.02
N THR A 7 -13.52 -67.96 -17.73
CA THR A 7 -14.25 -67.02 -16.88
C THR A 7 -13.37 -65.77 -16.75
N PHE A 8 -14.00 -64.63 -16.44
CA PHE A 8 -13.39 -63.39 -15.92
C PHE A 8 -12.89 -62.34 -16.93
N LEU A 9 -13.78 -61.44 -17.35
CA LEU A 9 -13.42 -60.10 -17.85
C LEU A 9 -14.62 -59.14 -17.79
N ALA A 10 -15.05 -58.78 -16.58
CA ALA A 10 -16.06 -57.73 -16.41
C ALA A 10 -16.01 -57.11 -15.00
N PHE A 11 -14.86 -56.61 -14.52
CA PHE A 11 -14.83 -55.89 -13.23
C PHE A 11 -13.71 -54.85 -13.07
N ILE A 12 -13.20 -54.25 -14.17
CA ILE A 12 -12.13 -53.23 -14.09
C ILE A 12 -12.61 -51.82 -14.47
N SER A 13 -13.73 -51.67 -15.19
CA SER A 13 -14.19 -50.35 -15.64
C SER A 13 -14.82 -49.48 -14.55
N GLY A 14 -15.48 -50.05 -13.52
CA GLY A 14 -16.23 -49.27 -12.53
C GLY A 14 -15.38 -48.60 -11.45
N VAL A 15 -14.25 -49.21 -11.07
CA VAL A 15 -13.37 -48.73 -9.99
C VAL A 15 -12.53 -47.53 -10.43
N VAL A 16 -12.11 -47.51 -11.71
CA VAL A 16 -11.31 -46.41 -12.27
C VAL A 16 -12.14 -45.14 -12.41
N THR A 17 -13.40 -45.24 -12.84
CA THR A 17 -14.30 -44.08 -13.01
C THR A 17 -14.70 -43.47 -11.67
N PHE A 18 -15.01 -44.31 -10.66
CA PHE A 18 -15.35 -43.82 -9.31
C PHE A 18 -14.14 -43.20 -8.59
N GLY A 19 -12.95 -43.76 -8.75
CA GLY A 19 -11.71 -43.21 -8.21
C GLY A 19 -11.32 -41.86 -8.84
N MET A 20 -11.50 -41.70 -10.16
CA MET A 20 -11.26 -40.43 -10.85
C MET A 20 -12.28 -39.35 -10.46
N LEU A 21 -13.57 -39.70 -10.33
CA LEU A 21 -14.60 -38.78 -9.85
C LEU A 21 -14.34 -38.32 -8.40
N ALA A 22 -14.00 -39.24 -7.50
CA ALA A 22 -13.67 -38.90 -6.11
C ALA A 22 -12.38 -38.06 -5.99
N TYR A 23 -11.36 -38.36 -6.81
CA TYR A 23 -10.12 -37.57 -6.84
C TYR A 23 -10.34 -36.18 -7.45
N ALA A 24 -11.10 -36.05 -8.53
CA ALA A 24 -11.46 -34.77 -9.13
C ALA A 24 -12.32 -33.91 -8.18
N GLN A 25 -13.24 -34.54 -7.44
CA GLN A 25 -14.10 -33.86 -6.48
C GLN A 25 -13.34 -33.43 -5.20
N LYS A 26 -12.30 -34.18 -4.80
CA LYS A 26 -11.37 -33.79 -3.72
C LYS A 26 -10.42 -32.69 -4.17
N ALA A 27 -9.82 -32.81 -5.36
CA ALA A 27 -8.97 -31.78 -5.96
C ALA A 27 -9.73 -30.47 -6.21
N SER A 28 -11.01 -30.54 -6.56
CA SER A 28 -11.92 -29.39 -6.67
C SER A 28 -12.22 -28.70 -5.32
N LYS A 29 -12.17 -29.42 -4.19
CA LYS A 29 -12.38 -28.85 -2.84
C LYS A 29 -11.11 -28.22 -2.26
N ASP A 30 -9.94 -28.54 -2.82
CA ASP A 30 -8.66 -28.05 -2.30
C ASP A 30 -8.19 -26.73 -2.92
N ILE A 31 -8.84 -26.28 -4.01
CA ILE A 31 -8.53 -25.03 -4.70
C ILE A 31 -9.52 -23.95 -4.27
N ILE A 32 -9.01 -22.88 -3.68
CA ILE A 32 -9.83 -21.72 -3.30
C ILE A 32 -10.49 -21.07 -4.52
N THR A 33 -11.78 -20.77 -4.37
CA THR A 33 -12.62 -20.10 -5.35
C THR A 33 -12.64 -18.58 -5.13
N PRO A 34 -12.97 -17.78 -6.17
CA PRO A 34 -13.23 -16.35 -6.00
C PRO A 34 -14.31 -16.06 -4.95
N GLU A 35 -15.36 -16.87 -4.89
CA GLU A 35 -16.47 -16.73 -3.93
C GLU A 35 -16.00 -16.87 -2.48
N GLU A 36 -15.17 -17.88 -2.19
CA GLU A 36 -14.56 -18.06 -0.86
C GLU A 36 -13.60 -16.91 -0.52
N ALA A 37 -12.77 -16.48 -1.47
CA ALA A 37 -11.85 -15.35 -1.24
C ALA A 37 -12.60 -14.03 -0.97
N ARG A 38 -13.74 -13.79 -1.64
CA ARG A 38 -14.56 -12.58 -1.45
C ARG A 38 -15.24 -12.50 -0.08
N GLN A 39 -15.22 -13.56 0.73
CA GLN A 39 -15.64 -13.47 2.14
C GLN A 39 -14.70 -12.59 2.97
N TYR A 40 -13.45 -12.42 2.51
CA TYR A 40 -12.41 -11.71 3.24
C TYR A 40 -11.85 -10.50 2.49
N PHE A 41 -11.93 -10.50 1.17
CA PHE A 41 -11.28 -9.50 0.31
C PHE A 41 -12.27 -8.87 -0.68
N SER A 42 -11.95 -7.65 -1.10
CA SER A 42 -12.69 -6.97 -2.17
C SER A 42 -11.73 -6.58 -3.29
N PRO A 43 -12.12 -6.72 -4.57
CA PRO A 43 -11.28 -6.27 -5.69
C PRO A 43 -11.22 -4.75 -5.75
N ILE A 44 -10.09 -4.22 -6.24
CA ILE A 44 -10.03 -2.89 -6.81
C ILE A 44 -10.76 -2.93 -8.15
N THR A 45 -11.87 -2.21 -8.23
CA THR A 45 -12.72 -2.11 -9.44
C THR A 45 -12.78 -0.70 -10.01
N GLN A 46 -12.18 0.26 -9.31
CA GLN A 46 -12.25 1.68 -9.62
C GLN A 46 -10.84 2.22 -9.87
N ASP A 47 -10.71 3.15 -10.81
CA ASP A 47 -9.44 3.83 -11.11
C ASP A 47 -9.21 5.07 -10.21
N ILE A 48 -10.24 5.51 -9.49
CA ILE A 48 -10.20 6.64 -8.56
C ILE A 48 -10.98 6.27 -7.30
N ILE A 49 -10.41 6.53 -6.13
CA ILE A 49 -11.09 6.38 -4.83
C ILE A 49 -11.56 7.74 -4.36
N ASP A 50 -12.79 8.09 -4.70
CA ASP A 50 -13.34 9.41 -4.39
C ASP A 50 -13.49 9.66 -2.87
N SER A 51 -13.57 10.93 -2.48
CA SER A 51 -13.74 11.39 -1.10
C SER A 51 -14.90 12.36 -1.05
N PRO A 52 -16.01 12.04 -0.36
CA PRO A 52 -17.16 12.96 -0.29
C PRO A 52 -16.79 14.34 0.27
N GLN A 53 -15.81 14.41 1.18
CA GLN A 53 -15.33 15.64 1.78
C GLN A 53 -14.31 16.38 0.90
N ASN A 54 -13.68 15.70 -0.05
CA ASN A 54 -12.78 16.27 -1.04
C ASN A 54 -12.91 15.58 -2.40
N PRO A 55 -14.00 15.84 -3.16
CA PRO A 55 -14.24 15.13 -4.40
C PRO A 55 -13.08 15.30 -5.37
N VAL A 56 -12.64 14.18 -5.96
CA VAL A 56 -11.54 14.14 -6.91
C VAL A 56 -12.03 14.69 -8.24
N THR A 57 -11.45 15.80 -8.68
CA THR A 57 -11.67 16.36 -10.02
C THR A 57 -10.37 16.29 -10.81
N PRO A 58 -10.43 16.24 -12.16
CA PRO A 58 -9.23 16.28 -12.98
C PRO A 58 -8.32 17.49 -12.68
N ALA A 59 -8.91 18.66 -12.41
CA ALA A 59 -8.17 19.87 -12.07
C ALA A 59 -7.45 19.76 -10.72
N LYS A 60 -8.10 19.20 -9.69
CA LYS A 60 -7.45 18.95 -8.38
C LYS A 60 -6.36 17.90 -8.47
N ALA A 61 -6.60 16.80 -9.20
CA ALA A 61 -5.61 15.75 -9.38
C ALA A 61 -4.38 16.25 -10.16
N GLU A 62 -4.55 17.08 -11.18
CA GLU A 62 -3.44 17.69 -11.91
C GLU A 62 -2.65 18.66 -11.03
N LEU A 63 -3.33 19.55 -10.30
CA LEU A 63 -2.66 20.43 -9.34
C LEU A 63 -1.92 19.62 -8.26
N GLY A 64 -2.55 18.59 -7.72
CA GLY A 64 -1.97 17.68 -6.73
C GLY A 64 -0.72 16.99 -7.23
N LYS A 65 -0.73 16.53 -8.48
CA LYS A 65 0.41 15.94 -9.15
C LYS A 65 1.56 16.93 -9.25
N MET A 66 1.30 18.17 -9.67
CA MET A 66 2.33 19.20 -9.73
C MET A 66 2.97 19.43 -8.35
N LEU A 67 2.14 19.61 -7.31
CA LEU A 67 2.60 19.79 -5.93
C LEU A 67 3.38 18.57 -5.41
N PHE A 68 2.97 17.35 -5.73
CA PHE A 68 3.65 16.11 -5.33
C PHE A 68 5.09 16.02 -5.87
N HIS A 69 5.35 16.63 -7.03
CA HIS A 69 6.65 16.67 -7.69
C HIS A 69 7.43 17.98 -7.44
N ASP A 70 6.85 18.98 -6.78
CA ASP A 70 7.46 20.30 -6.63
C ASP A 70 8.41 20.35 -5.42
N ALA A 71 9.71 20.29 -5.70
CA ALA A 71 10.76 20.42 -4.70
C ALA A 71 10.84 21.83 -4.07
N GLY A 72 10.25 22.84 -4.70
CA GLY A 72 10.12 24.19 -4.15
C GLY A 72 9.24 24.26 -2.90
N LEU A 73 8.45 23.21 -2.63
CA LEU A 73 7.72 23.07 -1.38
C LEU A 73 8.59 22.65 -0.19
N SER A 74 9.88 22.36 -0.38
CA SER A 74 10.84 22.25 0.72
C SER A 74 11.65 23.52 0.92
N LYS A 75 12.04 23.80 2.18
CA LYS A 75 12.88 24.94 2.55
C LYS A 75 14.18 24.99 1.73
N THR A 76 14.75 23.82 1.45
CA THR A 76 16.00 23.62 0.70
C THR A 76 15.82 23.58 -0.81
N GLY A 77 14.59 23.52 -1.33
CA GLY A 77 14.30 23.43 -2.77
C GLY A 77 14.74 22.13 -3.44
N ASN A 78 14.99 21.06 -2.68
CA ASN A 78 15.56 19.80 -3.19
C ASN A 78 14.74 18.55 -2.85
N MET A 79 13.58 18.69 -2.18
CA MET A 79 12.77 17.56 -1.73
C MET A 79 11.30 17.76 -2.08
N SER A 80 10.71 16.75 -2.71
CA SER A 80 9.29 16.65 -3.02
C SER A 80 8.70 15.38 -2.40
N CYS A 81 7.39 15.19 -2.46
CA CYS A 81 6.78 13.91 -2.06
C CYS A 81 7.38 12.75 -2.87
N ASN A 82 7.61 12.94 -4.17
CA ASN A 82 8.21 11.93 -5.05
C ASN A 82 9.67 11.60 -4.70
N THR A 83 10.37 12.44 -3.92
CA THR A 83 11.72 12.12 -3.43
C THR A 83 11.69 10.91 -2.51
N CYS A 84 10.73 10.81 -1.58
CA CYS A 84 10.57 9.67 -0.67
C CYS A 84 9.61 8.60 -1.22
N HIS A 85 8.61 9.03 -1.98
CA HIS A 85 7.57 8.18 -2.56
C HIS A 85 7.71 8.08 -4.08
N ASN A 86 8.85 7.61 -4.55
CA ASN A 86 9.18 7.56 -5.97
C ASN A 86 8.15 6.73 -6.76
N LEU A 87 7.34 7.39 -7.57
CA LEU A 87 6.23 6.77 -8.30
C LEU A 87 6.70 5.71 -9.32
N ALA A 88 7.87 5.89 -9.94
CA ALA A 88 8.45 4.90 -10.84
C ALA A 88 8.96 3.64 -10.10
N ASN A 89 9.13 3.75 -8.78
CA ASN A 89 9.59 2.69 -7.92
C ASN A 89 8.52 2.26 -6.90
N TYR A 90 7.27 2.10 -7.38
CA TYR A 90 6.14 1.67 -6.56
C TYR A 90 5.89 2.54 -5.31
N GLY A 91 6.21 3.84 -5.39
CA GLY A 91 5.85 4.82 -4.37
C GLY A 91 6.72 4.74 -3.13
N VAL A 92 7.92 4.17 -3.22
CA VAL A 92 8.88 4.00 -2.12
C VAL A 92 10.32 4.24 -2.57
N LEU A 93 11.23 4.45 -1.61
CA LEU A 93 12.67 4.56 -1.85
C LEU A 93 13.44 3.23 -1.81
N ASN A 94 12.83 2.15 -1.29
CA ASN A 94 13.50 0.87 -0.99
C ASN A 94 14.78 1.01 -0.14
N ILE A 95 14.74 1.87 0.87
CA ILE A 95 15.78 1.98 1.91
C ILE A 95 15.13 1.80 3.30
N PRO A 96 15.89 1.42 4.35
CA PRO A 96 15.32 1.18 5.67
C PRO A 96 14.58 2.39 6.24
N LYS A 97 15.16 3.58 6.15
CA LYS A 97 14.65 4.84 6.74
C LYS A 97 14.94 6.00 5.79
N GLU A 98 14.07 7.00 5.78
CA GLU A 98 14.26 8.21 4.95
C GLU A 98 15.51 8.99 5.35
N ILE A 99 16.19 9.56 4.36
CA ILE A 99 17.26 10.55 4.57
C ILE A 99 16.68 11.90 4.15
N GLY A 100 16.47 12.73 5.15
CA GLY A 100 15.78 14.00 5.03
C GLY A 100 16.70 15.22 4.96
N ASN A 101 16.10 16.37 5.25
CA ASN A 101 16.72 17.68 5.33
C ASN A 101 17.95 17.67 6.24
N LYS A 102 19.07 18.21 5.72
CA LYS A 102 20.38 18.22 6.37
C LYS A 102 20.92 16.83 6.74
N GLY A 103 20.51 15.78 6.01
CA GLY A 103 20.96 14.41 6.24
C GLY A 103 20.37 13.75 7.48
N GLN A 104 19.33 14.34 8.09
CA GLN A 104 18.63 13.73 9.21
C GLN A 104 17.96 12.43 8.79
N VAL A 105 18.09 11.39 9.60
CA VAL A 105 17.51 10.08 9.31
C VAL A 105 16.19 9.93 10.05
N GLY A 106 15.13 9.57 9.33
CA GLY A 106 13.83 9.27 9.94
C GLY A 106 13.85 8.01 10.80
N ILE A 107 12.75 7.74 11.52
CA ILE A 107 12.65 6.56 12.39
C ILE A 107 11.82 5.42 11.79
N TYR A 108 11.18 5.66 10.64
CA TYR A 108 10.33 4.69 9.97
C TYR A 108 10.78 4.40 8.54
N ASN A 109 10.45 3.19 8.08
CA ASN A 109 10.41 2.86 6.67
C ASN A 109 9.25 3.60 5.98
N ILE A 110 9.48 4.02 4.74
CA ILE A 110 8.54 4.81 3.95
C ILE A 110 7.51 3.87 3.30
N PRO A 111 6.21 3.93 3.68
CA PRO A 111 5.19 3.13 3.04
C PRO A 111 4.90 3.64 1.62
N THR A 112 4.34 2.78 0.77
CA THR A 112 3.90 3.19 -0.57
C THR A 112 2.71 4.16 -0.53
N VAL A 113 2.66 5.11 -1.47
CA VAL A 113 1.49 5.97 -1.74
C VAL A 113 0.46 5.30 -2.65
N TYR A 114 0.81 4.20 -3.32
CA TYR A 114 -0.16 3.48 -4.16
C TYR A 114 -1.25 2.84 -3.30
N ASN A 115 -2.49 2.98 -3.77
CA ASN A 115 -3.71 2.49 -3.12
C ASN A 115 -4.01 3.12 -1.74
N VAL A 116 -3.32 4.21 -1.38
CA VAL A 116 -3.44 4.82 -0.04
C VAL A 116 -4.85 5.35 0.26
N GLY A 117 -5.62 5.69 -0.78
CA GLY A 117 -7.02 6.13 -0.64
C GLY A 117 -7.97 5.10 -0.02
N PHE A 118 -7.59 3.81 0.03
CA PHE A 118 -8.37 2.76 0.70
C PHE A 118 -8.05 2.64 2.20
N ASN A 119 -6.98 3.28 2.68
CA ASN A 119 -6.57 3.18 4.07
C ASN A 119 -7.46 4.05 4.97
N THR A 120 -7.93 3.48 6.07
CA THR A 120 -8.64 4.21 7.14
C THR A 120 -7.73 4.51 8.33
N VAL A 121 -6.51 3.94 8.32
CA VAL A 121 -5.44 4.21 9.27
C VAL A 121 -4.23 4.73 8.49
N ILE A 122 -3.73 5.92 8.85
CA ILE A 122 -2.64 6.60 8.14
C ILE A 122 -1.44 6.79 9.08
N LEU A 123 -0.25 6.64 8.50
CA LEU A 123 1.06 6.50 9.18
C LEU A 123 1.20 5.25 10.04
N TRP A 124 2.44 4.90 10.38
CA TRP A 124 2.76 3.73 11.19
C TRP A 124 2.23 3.86 12.62
N GLU A 125 2.31 5.06 13.20
CA GLU A 125 1.86 5.39 14.55
C GLU A 125 0.37 5.75 14.66
N VAL A 126 -0.42 5.51 13.62
CA VAL A 126 -1.89 5.65 13.68
C VAL A 126 -2.33 7.08 14.00
N ARG A 127 -1.70 8.05 13.35
CA ARG A 127 -1.87 9.49 13.66
C ARG A 127 -3.10 10.10 13.00
N PHE A 128 -3.40 9.70 11.77
CA PHE A 128 -4.42 10.34 10.94
C PHE A 128 -5.45 9.32 10.45
N LYS A 129 -6.65 9.82 10.12
CA LYS A 129 -7.78 9.01 9.66
C LYS A 129 -8.02 9.10 8.15
N SER A 130 -7.36 10.03 7.47
CA SER A 130 -7.51 10.25 6.03
C SER A 130 -6.22 10.74 5.39
N VAL A 131 -6.13 10.58 4.08
CA VAL A 131 -5.02 11.08 3.25
C VAL A 131 -5.00 12.60 3.29
N GLU A 132 -6.18 13.23 3.27
CA GLU A 132 -6.37 14.69 3.34
C GLU A 132 -5.76 15.31 4.61
N GLU A 133 -5.84 14.64 5.76
CA GLU A 133 -5.25 15.12 7.02
C GLU A 133 -3.71 15.08 7.01
N GLN A 134 -3.13 14.15 6.24
CA GLN A 134 -1.70 13.88 6.20
C GLN A 134 -0.97 14.62 5.07
N ALA A 135 -1.60 14.78 3.90
CA ALA A 135 -0.91 15.11 2.65
C ALA A 135 -0.05 16.38 2.67
N ASN A 136 -0.44 17.42 3.43
CA ASN A 136 0.35 18.65 3.55
C ASN A 136 1.34 18.65 4.73
N ARG A 137 1.26 17.68 5.64
CA ARG A 137 2.09 17.65 6.87
C ARG A 137 3.59 17.47 6.59
N PRO A 138 4.01 16.64 5.62
CA PRO A 138 5.41 16.52 5.23
C PRO A 138 6.10 17.85 4.89
N ILE A 139 5.36 18.80 4.34
CA ILE A 139 5.88 20.12 3.94
C ILE A 139 6.45 20.88 5.16
N LEU A 140 5.84 20.73 6.33
CA LEU A 140 6.27 21.41 7.56
C LEU A 140 7.18 20.56 8.45
N ASN A 141 7.31 19.26 8.19
CA ASN A 141 8.12 18.38 9.02
C ASN A 141 9.61 18.77 8.91
N PRO A 142 10.34 18.98 10.02
CA PRO A 142 11.72 19.48 10.01
C PRO A 142 12.74 18.53 9.37
N ILE A 143 12.44 17.24 9.32
CA ILE A 143 13.23 16.21 8.62
C ILE A 143 12.85 16.17 7.14
N GLN A 144 11.63 16.54 6.75
CA GLN A 144 11.16 16.43 5.37
C GLN A 144 11.21 17.80 4.68
N GLY A 145 10.06 18.47 4.48
CA GLY A 145 9.99 19.75 3.78
C GLY A 145 10.56 20.93 4.56
N ALA A 146 10.55 20.89 5.89
CA ALA A 146 11.11 21.90 6.80
C ALA A 146 10.64 23.35 6.55
N MET A 147 9.50 23.55 5.87
CA MET A 147 8.90 24.87 5.72
C MET A 147 8.43 25.38 7.09
N PRO A 148 8.61 26.68 7.39
CA PRO A 148 8.38 27.19 8.75
C PRO A 148 6.90 27.17 9.16
N ASN A 149 5.99 27.40 8.22
CA ASN A 149 4.54 27.39 8.44
C ASN A 149 3.77 27.37 7.10
N GLY A 150 2.46 27.19 7.18
CA GLY A 150 1.57 27.17 6.02
C GLY A 150 1.55 28.50 5.26
N GLU A 151 1.70 29.63 5.94
CA GLU A 151 1.73 30.95 5.30
C GLU A 151 2.95 31.11 4.40
N ALA A 152 4.10 30.53 4.77
CA ALA A 152 5.28 30.53 3.91
C ALA A 152 5.05 29.72 2.62
N VAL A 153 4.34 28.60 2.72
CA VAL A 153 3.95 27.77 1.56
C VAL A 153 2.99 28.53 0.65
N VAL A 154 1.98 29.18 1.22
CA VAL A 154 1.01 30.00 0.47
C VAL A 154 1.71 31.14 -0.26
N ARG A 155 2.57 31.92 0.43
CA ARG A 155 3.34 33.00 -0.21
C ARG A 155 4.21 32.51 -1.36
N LEU A 156 4.82 31.34 -1.21
CA LEU A 156 5.62 30.72 -2.27
C LEU A 156 4.76 30.42 -3.50
N LEU A 157 3.61 29.77 -3.33
CA LEU A 157 2.71 29.41 -4.42
C LEU A 157 2.06 30.64 -5.08
N GLU A 158 1.65 31.63 -4.29
CA GLU A 158 1.07 32.89 -4.79
C GLU A 158 2.05 33.70 -5.67
N SER A 159 3.36 33.54 -5.45
CA SER A 159 4.38 34.23 -6.22
C SER A 159 4.45 33.80 -7.70
N MET A 160 3.82 32.68 -8.06
CA MET A 160 3.86 32.09 -9.40
C MET A 160 2.48 32.18 -10.07
N SER A 161 2.40 32.80 -11.25
CA SER A 161 1.12 32.92 -11.99
C SER A 161 0.53 31.56 -12.37
N GLY A 162 1.36 30.60 -12.76
CA GLY A 162 0.90 29.26 -13.11
C GLY A 162 0.16 28.57 -11.96
N TYR A 163 0.67 28.65 -10.72
CA TYR A 163 -0.05 28.11 -9.57
C TYR A 163 -1.35 28.87 -9.28
N ARG A 164 -1.37 30.20 -9.40
CA ARG A 164 -2.62 30.97 -9.25
C ARG A 164 -3.72 30.49 -10.19
N GLU A 165 -3.39 30.24 -11.45
CA GLU A 165 -4.32 29.69 -12.44
C GLU A 165 -4.77 28.28 -12.09
N LEU A 166 -3.84 27.40 -11.71
CA LEU A 166 -4.13 26.01 -11.36
C LEU A 166 -5.05 25.90 -10.12
N PHE A 167 -4.79 26.69 -9.08
CA PHE A 167 -5.63 26.73 -7.88
C PHE A 167 -7.03 27.30 -8.18
N ALA A 168 -7.13 28.37 -8.97
CA ALA A 168 -8.43 28.90 -9.40
C ALA A 168 -9.25 27.86 -10.17
N LYS A 169 -8.59 27.04 -10.99
CA LYS A 169 -9.24 25.95 -11.75
C LYS A 169 -9.65 24.77 -10.86
N ALA A 170 -8.83 24.43 -9.86
CA ALA A 170 -9.08 23.31 -8.96
C ALA A 170 -10.14 23.61 -7.89
N PHE A 171 -10.29 24.88 -7.49
CA PHE A 171 -11.20 25.36 -6.45
C PHE A 171 -12.00 26.59 -6.94
N PRO A 172 -12.84 26.46 -7.98
CA PRO A 172 -13.47 27.59 -8.67
C PRO A 172 -14.50 28.36 -7.83
N ASN A 173 -14.96 27.79 -6.72
CA ASN A 173 -15.97 28.39 -5.85
C ASN A 173 -15.37 29.11 -4.63
N GLU A 174 -14.04 29.25 -4.58
CA GLU A 174 -13.34 29.90 -3.47
C GLU A 174 -12.69 31.20 -3.94
N GLU A 175 -12.94 32.30 -3.22
CA GLU A 175 -12.37 33.62 -3.56
C GLU A 175 -10.84 33.65 -3.43
N LYS A 176 -10.29 32.89 -2.46
CA LYS A 176 -8.85 32.77 -2.20
C LYS A 176 -8.46 31.29 -2.20
N PRO A 177 -8.29 30.67 -3.38
CA PRO A 177 -8.13 29.22 -3.49
C PRO A 177 -6.76 28.72 -3.05
N ILE A 178 -5.72 29.57 -3.02
CA ILE A 178 -4.40 29.18 -2.52
C ILE A 178 -4.41 29.25 -0.99
N THR A 179 -4.74 28.13 -0.37
CA THR A 179 -4.64 27.92 1.08
C THR A 179 -3.80 26.69 1.37
N PHE A 180 -3.19 26.63 2.56
CA PHE A 180 -2.41 25.45 2.96
C PHE A 180 -3.29 24.19 3.09
N GLU A 181 -4.58 24.35 3.38
CA GLU A 181 -5.56 23.26 3.36
C GLU A 181 -5.79 22.75 1.93
N ASN A 182 -5.98 23.65 0.96
CA ASN A 182 -6.19 23.29 -0.43
C ASN A 182 -4.96 22.64 -1.09
N VAL A 183 -3.75 22.98 -0.64
CA VAL A 183 -2.53 22.22 -0.98
C VAL A 183 -2.70 20.75 -0.58
N GLY A 184 -3.12 20.49 0.66
CA GLY A 184 -3.38 19.12 1.14
C GLY A 184 -4.49 18.41 0.37
N LYS A 185 -5.61 19.09 0.12
CA LYS A 185 -6.73 18.56 -0.68
C LYS A 185 -6.32 18.21 -2.11
N ALA A 186 -5.51 19.03 -2.76
CA ALA A 186 -5.03 18.77 -4.11
C ALA A 186 -4.10 17.55 -4.14
N ILE A 187 -3.09 17.50 -3.25
CA ILE A 187 -2.17 16.35 -3.15
C ILE A 187 -2.96 15.06 -2.87
N ALA A 188 -3.87 15.08 -1.89
CA ALA A 188 -4.70 13.92 -1.57
C ALA A 188 -5.59 13.49 -2.75
N ALA A 189 -6.11 14.43 -3.55
CA ALA A 189 -6.87 14.12 -4.75
C ALA A 189 -6.01 13.40 -5.80
N PHE A 190 -4.73 13.79 -5.95
CA PHE A 190 -3.78 13.05 -6.80
C PHE A 190 -3.47 11.66 -6.24
N GLU A 191 -3.18 11.53 -4.95
CA GLU A 191 -2.90 10.24 -4.30
C GLU A 191 -4.06 9.23 -4.44
N ARG A 192 -5.31 9.73 -4.46
CA ARG A 192 -6.52 8.93 -4.71
C ARG A 192 -6.65 8.39 -6.15
N THR A 193 -5.82 8.87 -7.07
CA THR A 193 -5.70 8.34 -8.44
C THR A 193 -4.56 7.32 -8.59
N LEU A 194 -3.72 7.15 -7.57
CA LEU A 194 -2.57 6.24 -7.59
C LEU A 194 -3.01 4.81 -7.28
N ILE A 195 -3.80 4.24 -8.19
CA ILE A 195 -4.44 2.93 -8.00
C ILE A 195 -3.75 1.87 -8.87
N THR A 196 -3.51 0.69 -8.30
CA THR A 196 -2.81 -0.41 -8.99
C THR A 196 -3.62 -1.71 -8.88
N PRO A 197 -4.67 -1.93 -9.70
CA PRO A 197 -5.33 -3.22 -9.80
C PRO A 197 -4.33 -4.31 -10.22
N SER A 198 -4.51 -5.53 -9.70
CA SER A 198 -3.58 -6.65 -9.81
C SER A 198 -4.25 -7.91 -10.37
N ARG A 199 -3.47 -8.98 -10.55
CA ARG A 199 -4.01 -10.29 -10.95
C ARG A 199 -4.95 -10.86 -9.88
N PHE A 200 -4.70 -10.58 -8.61
CA PHE A 200 -5.60 -10.99 -7.55
C PHE A 200 -6.99 -10.35 -7.69
N ASP A 201 -7.07 -9.09 -8.12
CA ASP A 201 -8.36 -8.44 -8.37
C ASP A 201 -9.13 -9.11 -9.52
N LYS A 202 -8.44 -9.49 -10.61
CA LYS A 202 -9.04 -10.28 -11.71
C LYS A 202 -9.60 -11.61 -11.22
N PHE A 203 -8.87 -12.30 -10.33
CA PHE A 203 -9.34 -13.52 -9.70
C PHE A 203 -10.59 -13.28 -8.84
N LEU A 204 -10.58 -12.26 -7.98
CA LEU A 204 -11.75 -11.88 -7.19
C LEU A 204 -12.96 -11.49 -8.06
N MET A 205 -12.76 -11.01 -9.28
CA MET A 205 -13.83 -10.72 -10.25
C MET A 205 -14.30 -11.93 -11.07
N GLY A 206 -13.76 -13.13 -10.80
CA GLY A 206 -14.21 -14.39 -11.39
C GLY A 206 -13.28 -15.00 -12.44
N ASP A 207 -12.18 -14.33 -12.83
CA ASP A 207 -11.16 -14.94 -13.69
C ASP A 207 -10.31 -15.93 -12.90
N THR A 208 -10.79 -17.17 -12.81
CA THR A 208 -10.10 -18.24 -12.08
C THR A 208 -8.71 -18.56 -12.64
N ARG A 209 -8.34 -18.11 -13.85
CA ARG A 209 -7.02 -18.32 -14.44
C ARG A 209 -6.02 -17.22 -14.12
N ALA A 210 -6.45 -16.11 -13.52
CA ALA A 210 -5.57 -15.00 -13.18
C ALA A 210 -4.53 -15.37 -12.11
N LEU A 211 -4.84 -16.36 -11.27
CA LEU A 211 -3.90 -16.98 -10.32
C LEU A 211 -3.49 -18.37 -10.78
N THR A 212 -2.20 -18.65 -10.63
CA THR A 212 -1.62 -19.99 -10.75
C THR A 212 -2.07 -20.91 -9.61
N ALA A 213 -1.83 -22.22 -9.73
CA ALA A 213 -2.17 -23.18 -8.68
C ALA A 213 -1.43 -22.90 -7.36
N GLU A 214 -0.16 -22.50 -7.43
CA GLU A 214 0.65 -22.18 -6.24
C GLU A 214 0.15 -20.92 -5.54
N GLU A 215 -0.25 -19.90 -6.30
CA GLU A 215 -0.85 -18.67 -5.74
C GLU A 215 -2.18 -18.95 -5.05
N LYS A 216 -3.01 -19.83 -5.61
CA LYS A 216 -4.26 -20.27 -4.96
C LYS A 216 -3.98 -21.06 -3.68
N LYS A 217 -2.99 -21.96 -3.68
CA LYS A 217 -2.51 -22.64 -2.47
C LYS A 217 -2.08 -21.63 -1.41
N GLY A 218 -1.31 -20.62 -1.81
CA GLY A 218 -0.86 -19.53 -0.96
C GLY A 218 -1.98 -18.72 -0.35
N LEU A 219 -2.96 -18.32 -1.15
CA LEU A 219 -4.14 -17.57 -0.71
C LEU A 219 -4.96 -18.39 0.31
N LYS A 220 -5.17 -19.68 0.05
CA LYS A 220 -5.86 -20.58 0.98
C LYS A 220 -5.11 -20.67 2.31
N LEU A 221 -3.79 -20.90 2.27
CA LEU A 221 -2.95 -20.93 3.47
C LEU A 221 -2.98 -19.60 4.23
N PHE A 222 -2.92 -18.47 3.52
CA PHE A 222 -2.98 -17.13 4.14
C PHE A 222 -4.27 -16.93 4.95
N ILE A 223 -5.39 -17.43 4.44
CA ILE A 223 -6.68 -17.42 5.15
C ILE A 223 -6.66 -18.41 6.32
N GLU A 224 -6.35 -19.68 6.07
CA GLU A 224 -6.43 -20.76 7.06
C GLU A 224 -5.46 -20.59 8.23
N LYS A 225 -4.28 -20.01 8.00
CA LYS A 225 -3.32 -19.69 9.06
C LYS A 225 -3.74 -18.48 9.89
N GLY A 226 -4.71 -17.69 9.44
CA GLY A 226 -5.26 -16.56 10.18
C GLY A 226 -4.62 -15.21 9.88
N CYS A 227 -3.76 -15.09 8.85
CA CYS A 227 -3.19 -13.79 8.43
C CYS A 227 -4.28 -12.78 8.04
N VAL A 228 -5.38 -13.30 7.48
CA VAL A 228 -6.56 -12.53 7.07
C VAL A 228 -7.29 -11.84 8.22
N SER A 229 -7.08 -12.24 9.48
CA SER A 229 -7.66 -11.56 10.64
C SER A 229 -7.26 -10.08 10.73
N CYS A 230 -6.05 -9.75 10.24
CA CYS A 230 -5.53 -8.39 10.20
C CYS A 230 -5.41 -7.86 8.77
N HIS A 231 -5.00 -8.72 7.83
CA HIS A 231 -4.78 -8.36 6.44
C HIS A 231 -5.96 -8.79 5.56
N ASN A 232 -7.03 -7.99 5.57
CA ASN A 232 -8.28 -8.23 4.83
C ASN A 232 -8.77 -6.99 4.07
N GLY A 233 -9.94 -7.10 3.47
CA GLY A 233 -10.59 -6.03 2.73
C GLY A 233 -9.89 -5.72 1.42
N VAL A 234 -10.19 -4.54 0.87
CA VAL A 234 -9.63 -4.12 -0.42
C VAL A 234 -8.11 -3.93 -0.35
N GLY A 235 -7.55 -3.42 0.76
CA GLY A 235 -6.11 -3.20 0.89
C GLY A 235 -5.30 -4.46 1.25
N VAL A 236 -5.95 -5.60 1.55
CA VAL A 236 -5.29 -6.75 2.19
C VAL A 236 -4.53 -6.26 3.44
N GLY A 237 -5.21 -5.45 4.26
CA GLY A 237 -4.62 -4.60 5.30
C GLY A 237 -4.96 -3.13 5.10
N GLY A 238 -4.34 -2.24 5.88
CA GLY A 238 -4.53 -0.79 5.81
C GLY A 238 -5.77 -0.23 6.52
N GLY A 239 -6.69 -1.12 6.92
CA GLY A 239 -7.97 -0.75 7.55
C GLY A 239 -7.99 -0.76 9.08
N MET A 240 -6.90 -1.18 9.73
CA MET A 240 -6.83 -1.29 11.19
C MET A 240 -5.41 -1.07 11.73
N ALA A 241 -5.32 -0.98 13.05
CA ALA A 241 -4.08 -1.01 13.80
C ALA A 241 -4.07 -2.20 14.75
N GLN A 242 -2.89 -2.76 15.00
CA GLN A 242 -2.72 -3.90 15.87
C GLN A 242 -1.35 -3.84 16.57
N LYS A 243 -1.25 -4.46 17.73
CA LYS A 243 0.02 -4.68 18.41
C LYS A 243 0.95 -5.51 17.52
N MET A 244 2.17 -5.04 17.32
CA MET A 244 3.22 -5.82 16.67
C MET A 244 3.89 -6.70 17.70
N GLY A 245 3.78 -8.02 17.50
CA GLY A 245 4.19 -9.02 18.48
C GLY A 245 3.12 -9.36 19.51
N ILE A 246 1.94 -9.79 19.04
CA ILE A 246 0.82 -10.21 19.91
C ILE A 246 1.22 -11.42 20.76
N VAL A 247 1.91 -12.40 20.17
CA VAL A 247 2.30 -13.65 20.82
C VAL A 247 3.75 -13.58 21.32
N LYS A 248 4.66 -13.04 20.50
CA LYS A 248 6.07 -12.87 20.84
C LYS A 248 6.53 -11.46 20.50
N PRO A 249 7.44 -10.84 21.29
CA PRO A 249 7.89 -9.49 21.02
C PRO A 249 8.65 -9.39 19.69
N TYR A 250 8.44 -8.30 18.97
CA TYR A 250 9.28 -7.93 17.83
C TYR A 250 10.51 -7.16 18.30
N ASN A 251 11.70 -7.58 17.88
CA ASN A 251 12.93 -6.84 18.17
C ASN A 251 13.14 -5.73 17.13
N SER A 252 12.59 -4.55 17.37
CA SER A 252 12.67 -3.42 16.44
C SER A 252 14.00 -2.67 16.53
N THR A 253 14.51 -2.20 15.39
CA THR A 253 15.63 -1.25 15.29
C THR A 253 15.15 0.22 15.27
N SER A 254 13.84 0.45 15.32
CA SER A 254 13.26 1.78 15.50
C SER A 254 13.03 2.06 16.98
N PRO A 255 13.29 3.30 17.47
CA PRO A 255 12.94 3.69 18.83
C PRO A 255 11.42 3.88 19.04
N SER A 256 10.62 3.79 17.97
CA SER A 256 9.19 4.02 18.03
C SER A 256 8.47 3.00 18.91
N LYS A 257 7.48 3.51 19.66
CA LYS A 257 6.51 2.71 20.42
C LYS A 257 5.14 2.67 19.73
N GLY A 258 5.09 2.99 18.43
CA GLY A 258 3.87 3.04 17.63
C GLY A 258 2.91 4.12 18.11
N LYS A 259 1.63 3.78 18.19
CA LYS A 259 0.54 4.69 18.57
C LYS A 259 0.75 5.38 19.92
N TYR A 260 1.47 4.74 20.86
CA TYR A 260 1.91 5.38 22.10
C TYR A 260 2.66 6.71 21.87
N ASP A 261 3.46 6.81 20.80
CA ASP A 261 4.22 8.03 20.52
C ASP A 261 3.31 9.23 20.25
N VAL A 262 2.06 8.98 19.83
CA VAL A 262 1.00 9.97 19.63
C VAL A 262 0.16 10.15 20.89
N THR A 263 -0.38 9.07 21.47
CA THR A 263 -1.42 9.17 22.50
C THR A 263 -0.87 9.28 23.92
N LYS A 264 0.36 8.82 24.15
CA LYS A 264 0.99 8.63 25.46
C LYS A 264 0.25 7.68 26.40
N ASN A 265 -0.76 6.94 25.92
CA ASN A 265 -1.47 5.93 26.69
C ASN A 265 -0.68 4.61 26.69
N PRO A 266 -0.26 4.05 27.85
CA PRO A 266 0.49 2.79 27.91
C PRO A 266 -0.17 1.61 27.18
N GLU A 267 -1.50 1.57 27.09
CA GLU A 267 -2.23 0.52 26.36
C GLU A 267 -2.01 0.58 24.83
N ASP A 268 -1.56 1.72 24.29
CA ASP A 268 -1.25 1.90 22.87
C ASP A 268 0.20 1.51 22.51
N MET A 269 0.96 0.94 23.46
CA MET A 269 2.35 0.61 23.26
C MET A 269 2.54 -0.51 22.22
N TYR A 270 3.35 -0.22 21.20
CA TYR A 270 3.64 -1.08 20.05
C TYR A 270 2.42 -1.42 19.19
N ILE A 271 1.35 -0.63 19.28
CA ILE A 271 0.27 -0.66 18.30
C ILE A 271 0.72 0.10 17.06
N PHE A 272 0.75 -0.59 15.92
CA PHE A 272 1.08 -0.01 14.63
C PHE A 272 -0.07 -0.21 13.65
N LYS A 273 -0.13 0.61 12.62
CA LYS A 273 -0.95 0.33 11.44
C LYS A 273 -0.60 -1.07 10.89
N VAL A 274 -1.64 -1.86 10.58
CA VAL A 274 -1.48 -3.06 9.75
C VAL A 274 -1.30 -2.59 8.31
N PRO A 275 -0.12 -2.75 7.68
CA PRO A 275 0.11 -2.20 6.35
C PRO A 275 -0.74 -2.92 5.30
N SER A 276 -1.08 -2.22 4.22
CA SER A 276 -1.59 -2.87 3.01
C SER A 276 -0.50 -3.77 2.43
N LEU A 277 -0.88 -4.97 1.98
CA LEU A 277 0.04 -5.89 1.30
C LEU A 277 0.01 -5.76 -0.23
N ARG A 278 -0.74 -4.79 -0.77
CA ARG A 278 -0.70 -4.49 -2.20
C ARG A 278 0.68 -4.00 -2.59
N ASN A 279 1.20 -4.52 -3.71
CA ASN A 279 2.55 -4.25 -4.20
C ASN A 279 3.68 -4.65 -3.25
N VAL A 280 3.45 -5.50 -2.24
CA VAL A 280 4.47 -5.84 -1.23
C VAL A 280 5.75 -6.43 -1.84
N GLU A 281 5.66 -7.13 -2.96
CA GLU A 281 6.84 -7.62 -3.71
C GLU A 281 7.82 -6.49 -4.10
N ARG A 282 7.33 -5.26 -4.25
CA ARG A 282 8.07 -4.12 -4.79
C ARG A 282 8.52 -3.14 -3.69
N THR A 283 8.17 -3.38 -2.44
CA THR A 283 8.33 -2.40 -1.35
C THR A 283 9.20 -2.88 -0.21
N ALA A 284 10.18 -3.75 -0.48
CA ALA A 284 11.24 -4.04 0.49
C ALA A 284 12.05 -2.76 0.81
N PRO A 285 12.70 -2.63 1.98
CA PRO A 285 12.60 -3.54 3.12
C PRO A 285 11.27 -3.38 3.88
N TYR A 286 10.93 -4.39 4.67
CA TYR A 286 9.64 -4.55 5.33
C TYR A 286 9.64 -4.09 6.79
N PHE A 287 8.42 -3.94 7.32
CA PHE A 287 8.09 -3.46 8.66
C PHE A 287 8.37 -1.97 8.87
N HIS A 288 7.90 -1.46 10.01
CA HIS A 288 7.99 -0.04 10.32
C HIS A 288 9.43 0.46 10.46
N ASP A 289 10.40 -0.41 10.76
CA ASP A 289 11.80 -0.05 10.94
C ASP A 289 12.68 -0.40 9.73
N GLY A 290 12.13 -1.11 8.73
CA GLY A 290 12.81 -1.43 7.48
C GLY A 290 14.01 -2.37 7.62
N GLN A 291 14.04 -3.22 8.65
CA GLN A 291 15.20 -4.10 8.89
C GLN A 291 15.19 -5.41 8.08
N VAL A 292 14.03 -5.85 7.57
CA VAL A 292 13.89 -7.15 6.89
C VAL A 292 13.77 -6.97 5.38
N TRP A 293 14.69 -7.55 4.61
CA TRP A 293 14.72 -7.40 3.15
C TRP A 293 14.02 -8.53 2.39
N ASN A 294 13.99 -9.72 2.97
CA ASN A 294 13.46 -10.92 2.33
C ASN A 294 11.98 -11.11 2.68
N LEU A 295 11.13 -11.32 1.67
CA LEU A 295 9.68 -11.45 1.87
C LEU A 295 9.31 -12.77 2.56
N GLU A 296 10.02 -13.85 2.30
CA GLU A 296 9.82 -15.13 3.01
C GLU A 296 10.16 -14.99 4.49
N GLU A 297 11.24 -14.26 4.82
CA GLU A 297 11.61 -13.95 6.20
C GLU A 297 10.53 -13.10 6.88
N ALA A 298 10.01 -12.08 6.20
CA ALA A 298 8.92 -11.26 6.73
C ALA A 298 7.66 -12.09 7.03
N VAL A 299 7.30 -13.02 6.14
CA VAL A 299 6.17 -13.95 6.35
C VAL A 299 6.41 -14.85 7.57
N ARG A 300 7.62 -15.41 7.72
CA ARG A 300 7.97 -16.25 8.89
C ARG A 300 7.90 -15.46 10.19
N ILE A 301 8.45 -14.25 10.21
CA ILE A 301 8.41 -13.37 11.39
C ILE A 301 6.97 -13.07 11.76
N MET A 302 6.10 -12.69 10.81
CA MET A 302 4.69 -12.43 11.09
C MET A 302 3.97 -13.66 11.65
N ALA A 303 4.20 -14.83 11.06
CA ALA A 303 3.61 -16.08 11.53
C ALA A 303 4.05 -16.41 12.97
N ASP A 304 5.32 -16.19 13.30
CA ASP A 304 5.83 -16.47 14.63
C ASP A 304 5.33 -15.46 15.68
N ILE A 305 5.49 -14.16 15.40
CA ILE A 305 5.25 -13.13 16.42
C ILE A 305 3.77 -12.79 16.60
N GLN A 306 2.97 -12.90 15.54
CA GLN A 306 1.54 -12.58 15.59
C GLN A 306 0.66 -13.79 15.88
N LEU A 307 1.06 -14.97 15.40
CA LEU A 307 0.23 -16.18 15.47
C LEU A 307 0.86 -17.31 16.31
N GLY A 308 2.15 -17.20 16.66
CA GLY A 308 2.84 -18.24 17.43
C GLY A 308 3.11 -19.53 16.64
N ILE A 309 3.05 -19.46 15.31
CA ILE A 309 3.18 -20.64 14.45
C ILE A 309 4.47 -20.61 13.64
N GLN A 310 5.00 -21.80 13.36
CA GLN A 310 6.12 -21.99 12.45
C GLN A 310 5.59 -22.55 11.13
N LEU A 311 5.82 -21.82 10.05
CA LEU A 311 5.42 -22.24 8.71
C LEU A 311 6.50 -23.11 8.08
N LYS A 312 6.09 -24.16 7.38
CA LYS A 312 6.98 -24.98 6.55
C LYS A 312 7.44 -24.17 5.33
N ASP A 313 8.57 -24.55 4.76
CA ASP A 313 9.16 -23.83 3.62
C ASP A 313 8.25 -23.79 2.40
N ASP A 314 7.50 -24.87 2.14
CA ASP A 314 6.55 -24.91 1.04
C ASP A 314 5.30 -24.05 1.31
N GLU A 315 4.89 -23.92 2.58
CA GLU A 315 3.81 -23.01 2.98
C GLU A 315 4.23 -21.54 2.80
N VAL A 316 5.46 -21.20 3.22
CA VAL A 316 6.00 -19.84 3.05
C VAL A 316 6.13 -19.48 1.57
N LYS A 317 6.67 -20.38 0.74
CA LYS A 317 6.77 -20.17 -0.71
C LYS A 317 5.41 -19.97 -1.37
N ALA A 318 4.41 -20.76 -0.98
CA ALA A 318 3.04 -20.62 -1.48
C ALA A 318 2.45 -19.25 -1.09
N ILE A 319 2.56 -18.86 0.19
CA ILE A 319 2.07 -17.57 0.67
C ILE A 319 2.78 -16.42 -0.06
N VAL A 320 4.10 -16.49 -0.23
CA VAL A 320 4.86 -15.48 -0.98
C VAL A 320 4.42 -15.44 -2.44
N ALA A 321 4.15 -16.57 -3.09
CA ALA A 321 3.60 -16.58 -4.44
C ALA A 321 2.26 -15.82 -4.49
N PHE A 322 1.35 -16.07 -3.54
CA PHE A 322 0.13 -15.29 -3.40
C PHE A 322 0.40 -13.78 -3.22
N LEU A 323 1.32 -13.39 -2.33
CA LEU A 323 1.64 -11.98 -2.10
C LEU A 323 2.15 -11.28 -3.37
N LYS A 324 2.89 -11.98 -4.23
CA LYS A 324 3.33 -11.46 -5.54
C LYS A 324 2.19 -11.26 -6.53
N SER A 325 1.07 -11.96 -6.35
CA SER A 325 -0.13 -11.73 -7.16
C SER A 325 -0.83 -10.39 -6.85
N LEU A 326 -0.47 -9.76 -5.73
CA LEU A 326 -0.97 -8.45 -5.28
C LEU A 326 -0.24 -7.26 -5.92
N THR A 327 0.80 -7.51 -6.73
CA THR A 327 1.50 -6.48 -7.50
C THR A 327 0.62 -6.05 -8.67
N GLY A 328 0.17 -4.80 -8.63
CA GLY A 328 -0.58 -4.17 -9.71
C GLY A 328 0.30 -3.39 -10.67
N GLU A 329 -0.28 -2.94 -11.79
CA GLU A 329 0.43 -2.09 -12.75
C GLU A 329 0.41 -0.63 -12.29
N ILE A 330 1.54 0.07 -12.42
CA ILE A 330 1.62 1.51 -12.16
C ILE A 330 0.80 2.24 -13.23
N PRO A 331 -0.16 3.11 -12.84
CA PRO A 331 -0.96 3.82 -13.82
C PRO A 331 -0.11 4.84 -14.59
N ARG A 332 -0.34 4.95 -15.91
CA ARG A 332 0.53 5.74 -16.81
C ARG A 332 0.65 7.20 -16.40
N HIS A 333 -0.41 7.80 -15.86
CA HIS A 333 -0.38 9.20 -15.46
C HIS A 333 0.56 9.45 -14.27
N ALA A 334 0.85 8.44 -13.44
CA ALA A 334 1.83 8.53 -12.35
C ALA A 334 3.28 8.55 -12.86
N LEU A 335 3.54 8.02 -14.07
CA LEU A 335 4.87 7.99 -14.69
C LEU A 335 5.17 9.20 -15.58
N THR A 336 4.18 10.05 -15.82
CA THR A 336 4.34 11.25 -16.66
C THR A 336 4.70 12.42 -15.77
N LEU A 337 5.93 12.94 -15.83
CA LEU A 337 6.33 14.08 -15.00
C LEU A 337 5.58 15.36 -15.42
N PRO A 338 5.11 16.18 -14.46
CA PRO A 338 4.50 17.46 -14.77
C PRO A 338 5.56 18.50 -15.14
N VAL A 339 5.16 19.51 -15.92
CA VAL A 339 5.97 20.73 -16.14
C VAL A 339 5.54 21.76 -15.10
N LEU A 340 6.40 22.03 -14.12
CA LEU A 340 6.09 22.94 -13.01
C LEU A 340 6.10 24.42 -13.46
N PRO A 341 5.27 25.29 -12.84
CA PRO A 341 5.34 26.73 -13.07
C PRO A 341 6.74 27.30 -12.76
N PRO A 342 7.25 28.26 -13.55
CA PRO A 342 8.54 28.87 -13.28
C PRO A 342 8.48 29.77 -12.06
N SER A 343 9.55 29.78 -11.27
CA SER A 343 9.79 30.79 -10.22
C SER A 343 9.83 32.20 -10.81
N THR A 344 9.51 33.18 -9.98
CA THR A 344 9.58 34.61 -10.31
C THR A 344 10.56 35.34 -9.37
N ASP A 345 10.83 36.61 -9.63
CA ASP A 345 11.64 37.46 -8.73
C ASP A 345 11.02 37.61 -7.32
N LYS A 346 9.72 37.31 -7.18
CA LYS A 346 9.00 37.33 -5.90
C LYS A 346 9.00 35.98 -5.19
N THR A 347 9.45 34.91 -5.85
CA THR A 347 9.46 33.57 -5.25
C THR A 347 10.52 33.51 -4.14
N PRO A 348 10.14 33.11 -2.91
CA PRO A 348 11.10 32.93 -1.83
C PRO A 348 12.24 31.99 -2.27
N ARG A 349 13.48 32.39 -1.98
CA ARG A 349 14.66 31.59 -2.34
C ARG A 349 14.82 30.41 -1.38
N PRO A 350 15.28 29.24 -1.87
CA PRO A 350 15.69 28.15 -0.99
C PRO A 350 16.75 28.59 0.03
N SER A 351 16.72 27.99 1.22
CA SER A 351 17.69 28.21 2.29
C SER A 351 18.15 26.87 2.85
N ILE A 352 19.46 26.74 3.06
CA ILE A 352 20.11 25.57 3.66
C ILE A 352 20.45 25.79 5.14
N ASP A 353 20.11 26.97 5.67
CA ASP A 353 20.53 27.45 6.99
C ASP A 353 19.77 26.81 8.14
#